data_AF-A0A3B0UKB7-F1
#
_entry.id   AF-A0A3B0UKB7-F1
#
_cell.length_a   1.000
_cell.length_b   1.000
_cell.length_c   1.000
_cell.angle_alpha   90.00
_cell.angle_beta   90.00
_cell.angle_gamma   90.00
#
_symmetry.space_group_name_H-M   'P 1'
#
loop_
_entity.id
_entity.type
_entity.pdbx_description
1 polymer ?
#
loop_
_entity_poly.entity_id
_entity_poly.type
_entity_poly.pdbx_seq_one_letter_code
_entity_poly.pdbx_strand_id
1 'polypeptide(L)'
;MMREKIRSVQYRLQKKQDEVKKTALRRRHNPEGVSVPVFLVGCGRSGTSMFIWQLEKSWQIELYNEDHPAAFDVYRLRDYDVIEELIEKSQAPFTLLKPILDT
;
A
#
# COMPACT_ATOMS: atom_id res chain seq x y z
N MET A 1 14.21 -3.09 -27.96
CA MET A 1 14.96 -4.12 -27.20
C MET A 1 16.00 -3.56 -26.22
N MET A 2 17.16 -3.03 -26.62
CA MET A 2 18.21 -2.57 -25.66
C MET A 2 17.75 -1.37 -24.79
N ARG A 3 17.11 -0.36 -25.42
CA ARG A 3 16.60 0.85 -24.73
C ARG A 3 15.49 0.55 -23.71
N GLU A 4 14.62 -0.43 -23.98
CA GLU A 4 13.54 -0.83 -23.08
C GLU A 4 14.08 -1.57 -21.85
N LYS A 5 15.09 -2.43 -22.02
CA LYS A 5 15.78 -3.09 -20.91
C LYS A 5 16.46 -2.07 -19.98
N ILE A 6 17.10 -1.04 -20.54
CA ILE A 6 17.73 0.03 -19.74
C ILE A 6 16.67 0.79 -18.93
N ARG A 7 15.55 1.17 -19.57
CA ARG A 7 14.46 1.91 -18.90
C ARG A 7 13.82 1.10 -17.78
N SER A 8 13.63 -0.20 -17.96
CA SER A 8 13.03 -1.06 -16.93
C SER A 8 13.95 -1.22 -15.72
N VAL A 9 15.27 -1.32 -15.93
CA VAL A 9 16.26 -1.33 -14.85
C VAL A 9 16.26 -0.01 -14.09
N GLN A 10 16.27 1.12 -14.80
CA GLN A 10 16.20 2.46 -14.18
C GLN A 10 14.93 2.62 -13.33
N TYR A 11 13.78 2.19 -13.84
CA TYR A 11 12.52 2.24 -13.10
C TYR A 11 12.58 1.40 -11.80
N ARG A 12 13.12 0.19 -11.86
CA ARG A 12 13.28 -0.68 -10.67
C ARG A 12 14.20 -0.06 -9.63
N LEU A 13 15.30 0.57 -10.07
CA LEU A 13 16.23 1.27 -9.19
C LEU A 13 15.55 2.46 -8.51
N GLN A 14 14.83 3.29 -9.28
CA GLN A 14 14.09 4.42 -8.74
C GLN A 14 13.05 3.97 -7.72
N LYS A 15 12.24 2.96 -8.06
CA LYS A 15 11.24 2.40 -7.14
C LYS A 15 11.89 1.92 -5.83
N LYS A 16 13.03 1.22 -5.91
CA LYS A 16 13.75 0.76 -4.72
C LYS A 16 14.27 1.92 -3.88
N GLN A 17 14.79 2.98 -4.50
CA GLN A 17 15.22 4.18 -3.77
C GLN A 17 14.05 4.87 -3.06
N ASP A 18 12.89 4.96 -3.71
CA ASP A 18 11.69 5.56 -3.14
C ASP A 18 11.18 4.74 -1.94
N GLU A 19 11.18 3.41 -2.03
CA GLU A 19 10.82 2.53 -0.90
C GLU A 19 11.77 2.66 0.29
N VAL A 20 13.08 2.77 0.05
CA VAL A 20 14.06 3.01 1.11
C VAL A 20 13.83 4.38 1.76
N LYS A 21 13.57 5.43 0.97
CA LYS A 21 13.25 6.77 1.49
C LYS A 21 11.97 6.77 2.31
N LYS A 22 10.90 6.13 1.84
CA LYS A 22 9.65 5.97 2.60
C LYS A 22 9.92 5.28 3.93
N THR A 23 10.65 4.17 3.92
CA THR A 23 10.99 3.41 5.14
C THR A 23 11.74 4.27 6.15
N ALA A 24 12.73 5.04 5.70
CA ALA A 24 13.48 5.95 6.57
C ALA A 24 12.59 7.06 7.16
N LEU A 25 11.71 7.66 6.35
CA LEU A 25 10.76 8.68 6.81
C LEU A 25 9.75 8.12 7.82
N ARG A 26 9.21 6.92 7.56
CA ARG A 26 8.31 6.20 8.45
C ARG A 26 8.92 5.99 9.83
N ARG A 27 10.12 5.41 9.90
CA ARG A 27 10.84 5.21 11.17
C ARG A 27 11.15 6.52 11.91
N ARG A 28 11.42 7.60 11.16
CA ARG A 28 11.71 8.92 11.75
C ARG A 28 10.46 9.59 12.31
N HIS A 29 9.33 9.49 11.61
CA HIS A 29 8.11 10.26 11.92
C HIS A 29 7.01 9.45 12.63
N ASN A 30 7.15 8.13 12.70
CA ASN A 30 6.29 7.23 13.46
C ASN A 30 7.14 6.25 14.29
N PRO A 31 7.90 6.74 15.29
CA PRO A 31 8.84 5.90 16.04
C PRO A 31 8.14 4.85 16.92
N GLU A 32 6.89 5.09 17.31
CA GLU A 32 6.08 4.15 18.09
C GLU A 32 5.51 3.02 17.21
N GLY A 33 5.57 3.15 15.88
CA GLY A 33 5.03 2.16 14.96
C GLY A 33 3.52 2.01 15.02
N VAL A 34 2.79 3.01 15.53
CA VAL A 34 1.32 2.96 15.60
C VAL A 34 0.77 3.33 14.22
N SER A 35 -0.06 2.46 13.66
CA SER A 35 -0.71 2.69 12.38
C SER A 35 -2.22 2.72 12.52
N VAL A 36 -2.85 3.77 12.01
CA VAL A 36 -4.31 3.90 12.00
C VAL A 36 -4.87 3.16 10.78
N PRO A 37 -5.77 2.18 10.97
CA PRO A 37 -6.43 1.53 9.84
C PRO A 37 -7.41 2.48 9.15
N VAL A 38 -7.33 2.56 7.82
CA VAL A 38 -8.22 3.34 6.97
C VAL A 38 -8.81 2.44 5.90
N PHE A 39 -10.12 2.50 5.71
CA PHE A 39 -10.80 1.77 4.64
C PHE A 39 -11.24 2.74 3.55
N LEU A 40 -10.71 2.57 2.34
CA LEU A 40 -11.22 3.26 1.17
C LEU A 40 -12.30 2.41 0.51
N VAL A 41 -13.53 2.85 0.69
CA VAL A 41 -14.72 2.19 0.17
C VAL A 41 -15.28 3.03 -0.99
N GLY A 42 -15.70 2.38 -2.07
CA GLY A 42 -16.37 3.05 -3.18
C GLY A 42 -17.00 2.07 -4.15
N CYS A 43 -17.87 2.58 -5.03
CA CYS A 43 -18.47 1.79 -6.09
C CYS A 43 -17.48 1.53 -7.24
N GLY A 44 -17.71 0.47 -8.02
CA GLY A 44 -16.92 0.17 -9.21
C GLY A 44 -16.92 1.34 -10.21
N ARG A 45 -15.76 1.63 -10.80
CA ARG A 45 -15.54 2.74 -11.77
C ARG A 45 -15.73 4.15 -11.20
N SER A 46 -15.66 4.32 -9.88
CA SER A 46 -15.69 5.64 -9.21
C SER A 46 -14.35 6.41 -9.25
N GLY A 47 -13.30 5.82 -9.82
CA GLY A 47 -11.96 6.43 -9.85
C GLY A 47 -11.12 6.18 -8.59
N THR A 48 -11.56 5.32 -7.66
CA THR A 48 -10.78 4.95 -6.47
C THR A 48 -9.39 4.40 -6.81
N SER A 49 -9.22 3.71 -7.94
CA SER A 49 -7.90 3.26 -8.43
C SER A 49 -6.94 4.42 -8.72
N MET A 50 -7.43 5.54 -9.28
CA MET A 50 -6.61 6.73 -9.50
C MET A 50 -6.24 7.39 -8.18
N PHE A 51 -7.16 7.40 -7.21
CA PHE A 51 -6.94 7.96 -5.89
C PHE A 51 -5.86 7.19 -5.13
N ILE A 52 -5.92 5.85 -5.07
CA ILE A 52 -4.88 5.04 -4.42
C ILE A 52 -3.51 5.18 -5.09
N TRP A 53 -3.45 5.33 -6.42
CA TRP A 53 -2.19 5.51 -7.13
C TRP A 53 -1.44 6.77 -6.69
N GLN A 54 -2.17 7.81 -6.32
CA GLN A 54 -1.57 9.02 -5.78
C GLN A 54 -1.20 8.85 -4.29
N LEU A 55 -2.04 8.17 -3.51
CA LEU A 55 -1.77 7.91 -2.09
C LEU A 55 -0.56 6.99 -1.86
N GLU A 56 -0.37 5.97 -2.71
CA GLU A 56 0.75 5.02 -2.64
C GLU A 56 2.13 5.72 -2.71
N LYS A 57 2.20 6.91 -3.31
CA LYS A 57 3.44 7.69 -3.37
C LYS A 57 3.81 8.33 -2.03
N SER A 58 2.85 8.47 -1.12
CA SER A 58 3.09 9.02 0.21
C SER A 58 3.87 8.02 1.07
N TRP A 59 4.83 8.53 1.85
CA TRP A 59 5.48 7.72 2.89
C TRP A 59 4.52 7.41 4.05
N GLN A 60 3.42 8.17 4.19
CA GLN A 60 2.47 8.04 5.28
C GLN A 60 1.53 6.84 5.13
N ILE A 61 1.46 6.23 3.95
CA ILE A 61 0.48 5.21 3.61
C ILE A 61 1.19 3.88 3.38
N GLU A 62 0.76 2.84 4.07
CA GLU A 62 0.96 1.45 3.67
C GLU A 62 -0.33 0.98 2.99
N LEU A 63 -0.25 0.55 1.73
CA LEU A 63 -1.43 0.26 0.91
C LEU A 63 -1.61 -1.25 0.71
N TYR A 64 -2.76 -1.75 1.14
CA TYR A 64 -3.29 -3.06 0.78
C TYR A 64 -4.47 -2.88 -0.17
N ASN A 65 -4.20 -2.95 -1.48
CA ASN A 65 -5.24 -2.90 -2.51
C ASN A 65 -6.00 -4.24 -2.58
N GLU A 66 -7.17 -4.26 -3.23
CA GLU A 66 -8.09 -5.41 -3.34
C GLU A 66 -7.46 -6.73 -3.84
N ASP A 67 -6.35 -6.66 -4.57
CA ASP A 67 -5.60 -7.81 -5.09
C ASP A 67 -4.35 -8.17 -4.25
N HIS A 68 -4.11 -7.48 -3.14
CA HIS A 68 -2.90 -7.67 -2.34
C HIS A 68 -2.98 -8.98 -1.53
N PRO A 69 -2.13 -9.97 -1.82
CA PRO A 69 -2.28 -11.33 -1.29
C PRO A 69 -2.02 -11.44 0.21
N ALA A 70 -1.44 -10.42 0.86
CA ALA A 70 -1.29 -10.41 2.31
C ALA A 70 -2.62 -10.13 3.03
N ALA A 71 -3.47 -9.27 2.48
CA ALA A 71 -4.68 -8.77 3.12
C ALA A 71 -5.97 -9.33 2.50
N PHE A 72 -5.89 -9.86 1.28
CA PHE A 72 -7.05 -10.36 0.54
C PHE A 72 -6.84 -11.81 0.09
N ASP A 73 -7.94 -12.56 0.07
CA ASP A 73 -8.07 -13.86 -0.59
C ASP A 73 -9.22 -13.78 -1.61
N VAL A 74 -8.90 -13.91 -2.90
CA VAL A 74 -9.87 -13.75 -4.00
C VAL A 74 -10.71 -12.46 -3.87
N TYR A 75 -10.03 -11.32 -3.69
CA TYR A 75 -10.64 -9.98 -3.48
C TYR A 75 -11.45 -9.81 -2.19
N ARG A 76 -11.58 -10.85 -1.36
CA ARG A 76 -12.22 -10.79 -0.06
C ARG A 76 -11.20 -10.47 1.00
N LEU A 77 -11.52 -9.53 1.89
CA LEU A 77 -10.66 -9.22 3.02
C LEU A 77 -10.46 -10.48 3.87
N ARG A 78 -9.21 -10.74 4.26
CA ARG A 78 -8.88 -11.84 5.19
C ARG A 78 -9.43 -11.56 6.58
N ASP A 79 -9.39 -12.60 7.41
CA ASP A 79 -9.90 -12.54 8.77
C ASP A 79 -9.22 -11.45 9.61
N TYR A 80 -9.95 -11.01 10.64
CA TYR A 80 -9.57 -9.90 11.52
C TYR A 80 -8.12 -10.03 12.03
N ASP A 81 -7.75 -11.19 12.57
CA ASP A 81 -6.42 -11.42 13.15
C ASP A 81 -5.29 -11.19 12.13
N VAL A 82 -5.51 -11.56 10.86
CA VAL A 82 -4.54 -11.33 9.78
C VAL A 82 -4.42 -9.83 9.49
N ILE A 83 -5.54 -9.12 9.44
CA ILE A 83 -5.54 -7.68 9.16
C ILE A 83 -4.95 -6.89 10.33
N GLU A 84 -5.26 -7.27 11.56
CA GLU A 84 -4.70 -6.70 12.79
C GLU A 84 -3.17 -6.85 12.80
N GLU A 85 -2.64 -8.05 12.53
CA GLU A 85 -1.21 -8.29 12.44
C GLU A 85 -0.53 -7.41 11.37
N LEU A 86 -1.17 -7.20 10.22
CA LEU A 86 -0.65 -6.30 9.18
C LEU A 86 -0.63 -4.83 9.62
N ILE A 87 -1.66 -4.39 10.36
CA ILE A 87 -1.74 -3.03 10.90
C ILE A 87 -0.64 -2.83 11.95
N GLU A 88 -0.50 -3.75 12.90
CA GLU A 88 0.48 -3.69 13.99
C GLU A 88 1.94 -3.70 13.51
N LYS A 89 2.22 -4.40 12.40
CA LYS A 89 3.56 -4.43 11.81
C LYS A 89 3.90 -3.19 10.98
N SER A 90 2.91 -2.38 10.61
CA SER A 90 3.12 -1.23 9.74
C SER A 90 3.91 -0.14 10.46
N GLN A 91 4.91 0.40 9.76
CA GLN A 91 5.64 1.58 10.23
C GLN A 91 5.07 2.87 9.60
N ALA A 92 4.12 2.75 8.68
CA ALA A 92 3.38 3.90 8.17
C ALA A 92 2.38 4.36 9.25
N PRO A 93 2.12 5.67 9.38
CA PRO A 93 1.08 6.16 10.29
C PRO A 93 -0.34 5.75 9.88
N PHE A 94 -0.56 5.38 8.61
CA PHE A 94 -1.84 4.89 8.11
C PHE A 94 -1.67 3.60 7.31
N THR A 95 -2.45 2.58 7.68
CA THR A 95 -2.60 1.34 6.92
C THR A 95 -3.91 1.44 6.14
N LEU A 96 -3.82 1.61 4.83
CA LEU A 96 -4.96 1.80 3.94
C LEU A 96 -5.35 0.48 3.28
N LEU A 97 -6.58 0.04 3.53
CA LEU A 97 -7.18 -1.12 2.87
C LEU A 97 -8.23 -0.65 1.87
N LYS A 98 -8.22 -1.19 0.65
CA LYS A 98 -9.25 -0.91 -0.37
C LYS A 98 -10.01 -2.19 -0.73
N PRO A 99 -11.02 -2.60 0.06
CA PRO A 99 -11.84 -3.75 -0.26
C PRO A 99 -12.81 -3.46 -1.42
N ILE A 100 -13.26 -4.53 -2.08
CA ILE A 100 -14.47 -4.50 -2.92
C ILE A 100 -15.66 -4.81 -1.99
N LEU A 101 -16.73 -4.02 -2.08
CA LEU A 101 -17.90 -4.20 -1.23
C LEU A 101 -18.80 -5.36 -1.66
N ASP A 102 -18.94 -5.55 -2.98
CA ASP A 102 -19.80 -6.56 -3.57
C ASP A 102 -18.90 -7.62 -4.23
N THR A 103 -18.67 -8.72 -3.51
CA THR A 103 -17.97 -9.93 -4.00
C THR A 103 -18.92 -11.11 -4.07
#